data_AF-A0A259A1J0-F1
#
_entry.id   AF-A0A259A1J0-F1
#
_cell.length_a   1.000
_cell.length_b   1.000
_cell.length_c   1.000
_cell.angle_alpha   90.00
_cell.angle_beta   90.00
_cell.angle_gamma   90.00
#
_symmetry.space_group_name_H-M   'P 1'
#
loop_
_entity.id
_entity.type
_entity.pdbx_description
1 polymer ?
#
loop_
_entity_poly.entity_id
_entity_poly.type
_entity_poly.pdbx_seq_one_letter_code
_entity_poly.pdbx_strand_id
1 'polypeptide(L)' 'AAETAALAAAGLGAQLLGPRLALGPVTCALARSGDDA' A
#
# COMPACT_ATOMS: atom_id res chain seq x y z
N ALA A 1 -7.00 -5.30 4.91
CA ALA A 1 -6.64 -6.18 3.77
C ALA A 1 -5.85 -5.42 2.71
N ALA A 2 -6.42 -4.41 2.03
CA ALA A 2 -5.73 -3.69 0.94
C ALA A 2 -4.40 -3.04 1.36
N GLU A 3 -4.36 -2.31 2.49
CA GLU A 3 -3.13 -1.64 2.98
C GLU A 3 -2.01 -2.65 3.30
N THR A 4 -2.35 -3.74 3.98
CA THR A 4 -1.41 -4.82 4.30
C THR A 4 -0.89 -5.51 3.05
N ALA A 5 -1.76 -5.76 2.06
CA ALA A 5 -1.38 -6.36 0.79
C ALA A 5 -0.44 -5.44 -0.01
N ALA A 6 -0.74 -4.14 -0.05
CA ALA A 6 0.10 -3.15 -0.72
C ALA A 6 1.50 -3.07 -0.10
N LEU A 7 1.61 -3.05 1.24
CA LEU A 7 2.89 -3.05 1.94
C LEU A 7 3.68 -4.34 1.71
N ALA A 8 3.01 -5.50 1.82
CA ALA A 8 3.65 -6.79 1.60
C ALA A 8 4.18 -6.93 0.16
N ALA A 9 3.43 -6.42 -0.83
CA ALA A 9 3.86 -6.42 -2.23
C ALA A 9 5.01 -5.43 -2.50
N ALA A 10 5.03 -4.29 -1.81
CA ALA A 10 6.03 -3.25 -2.00
C ALA A 10 7.38 -3.55 -1.33
N GLY A 11 7.41 -4.48 -0.36
CA GLY A 11 8.64 -5.01 0.25
C GLY A 11 9.02 -4.36 1.58
N LEU A 12 10.22 -4.69 2.06
CA LEU A 12 10.74 -4.15 3.31
C LEU A 12 10.92 -2.62 3.22
N GLY A 13 10.68 -1.94 4.33
CA GLY A 13 10.75 -0.47 4.38
C GLY A 13 9.63 0.25 3.63
N ALA A 14 8.66 -0.48 3.05
CA ALA A 14 7.55 0.14 2.35
C ALA A 14 6.69 1.02 3.26
N GLN A 15 6.13 2.07 2.68
CA GLN A 15 5.26 3.02 3.37
C GLN A 15 3.99 3.27 2.58
N LEU A 16 2.86 3.43 3.27
CA LEU A 16 1.61 3.86 2.65
C LEU A 16 1.73 5.30 2.18
N LEU A 17 1.23 5.56 0.97
CA LEU A 17 1.19 6.91 0.40
C LEU A 17 0.05 7.76 0.98
N GLY A 18 -0.88 7.14 1.69
CA GLY A 18 -2.01 7.81 2.32
C GLY A 18 -3.05 6.79 2.83
N PRO A 19 -4.22 7.27 3.26
CA PRO A 19 -5.34 6.41 3.66
C PRO A 19 -5.83 5.54 2.50
N ARG A 20 -6.45 4.40 2.82
CA ARG A 20 -7.20 3.61 1.83
C ARG A 20 -8.30 4.42 1.12
N LEU A 21 -8.52 4.09 -0.15
CA LEU A 21 -9.56 4.68 -1.00
C LEU A 21 -10.70 3.68 -1.19
N ALA A 22 -11.94 4.11 -0.94
CA ALA A 22 -13.14 3.33 -1.23
C ALA A 22 -13.75 3.77 -2.57
N LEU A 23 -13.70 2.88 -3.56
CA LEU A 23 -14.21 3.08 -4.92
C LEU A 23 -15.43 2.18 -5.13
N GLY A 24 -16.54 2.55 -4.50
CA GLY A 24 -17.76 1.73 -4.47
C GLY A 24 -17.52 0.40 -3.74
N PRO A 25 -17.66 -0.76 -4.40
CA PRO A 25 -17.40 -2.06 -3.78
C PRO A 25 -15.90 -2.40 -3.65
N VAL A 26 -15.01 -1.60 -4.24
CA VAL A 26 -13.56 -1.85 -4.25
C VAL A 26 -12.87 -0.99 -3.20
N THR A 27 -11.92 -1.58 -2.47
CA THR A 27 -11.02 -0.84 -1.57
C THR A 27 -9.59 -0.92 -2.10
N CYS A 28 -8.98 0.22 -2.34
CA CYS A 28 -7.60 0.34 -2.82
C CYS A 28 -6.70 0.93 -1.73
N ALA A 29 -5.42 0.55 -1.77
CA ALA A 29 -4.37 1.18 -0.98
C ALA A 29 -3.10 1.26 -1.84
N LEU A 30 -2.30 2.29 -1.60
CA LEU A 30 -1.07 2.54 -2.36
C LEU A 30 0.11 2.54 -1.38
N ALA A 31 1.15 1.80 -1.73
CA ALA A 31 2.41 1.78 -1.00
C ALA A 31 3.55 2.14 -1.95
N ARG A 32 4.55 2.83 -1.41
CA ARG A 32 5.84 3.06 -2.05
C ARG A 32 6.84 2.08 -1.44
N SER A 33 7.64 1.41 -2.29
CA SER A 33 8.75 0.57 -1.84
C SER A 33 9.75 1.38 -1.03
N GLY A 34 10.38 0.75 -0.04
CA GLY A 34 11.57 1.32 0.58
C GLY A 34 12.64 1.52 -0.49
N ASP A 35 13.41 2.60 -0.39
CA ASP A 35 14.60 2.78 -1.23
C ASP A 35 15.64 1.76 -0.73
N ASP A 36 15.78 0.65 -1.44
CA ASP A 36 16.95 -0.23 -1.29
C ASP A 36 18.11 0.47 -2.02
N ALA A 37 18.83 1.34 -1.30
CA ALA A 37 20.14 1.85 -1.69
C ALA A 37 21.24 0.81 -1.39
#